data_AF-A0A7V8JAL4-F1
#
_entry.id   AF-A0A7V8JAL4-F1
#
_cell.length_a   1.000
_cell.length_b   1.000
_cell.length_c   1.000
_cell.angle_alpha   90.00
_cell.angle_beta   90.00
_cell.angle_gamma   90.00
#
_symmetry.space_group_name_H-M   'P 1'
#
loop_
_entity.id
_entity.type
_entity.pdbx_description
1 polymer ?
#
loop_
_entity_poly.entity_id
_entity_poly.type
_entity_poly.pdbx_seq_one_letter_code
_entity_poly.pdbx_strand_id
1 'polypeptide(L)' 'MSLKLTLELASGQSLKGAPLELLADGVPIARAIVDEHAKAIFNVAPGCGSLTIRVDRSILQTHG' A
#
# COMPACT_ATOMS: atom_id res chain seq x y z
N MET A 1 2.34 13.76 9.12
CA MET A 1 0.98 13.39 8.70
C MET A 1 0.92 11.86 8.62
N SER A 2 -0.22 11.24 8.92
CA SER A 2 -0.42 9.81 8.68
C SER A 2 -1.40 9.61 7.53
N LEU A 3 -0.99 8.82 6.54
CA LEU A 3 -1.87 8.35 5.48
C LEU A 3 -2.22 6.89 5.77
N LYS A 4 -3.50 6.64 6.00
CA LYS A 4 -4.03 5.30 6.27
C LYS A 4 -4.82 4.84 5.06
N LEU A 5 -4.51 3.64 4.60
CA LEU A 5 -5.16 3.03 3.45
C LEU A 5 -5.75 1.69 3.87
N THR A 6 -6.99 1.42 3.44
CA THR A 6 -7.61 0.09 3.52
C THR A 6 -7.62 -0.49 2.11
N LEU A 7 -7.10 -1.71 1.93
CA LEU A 7 -7.01 -2.38 0.63
C LEU A 7 -7.77 -3.69 0.65
N GLU A 8 -8.76 -3.83 -0.24
CA GLU A 8 -9.55 -5.05 -0.38
C GLU A 8 -9.51 -5.50 -1.84
N LEU A 9 -9.28 -6.80 -2.05
CA LEU A 9 -9.43 -7.40 -3.37
C LEU A 9 -10.89 -7.74 -3.62
N ALA A 10 -11.36 -7.51 -4.84
CA ALA A 10 -12.71 -7.91 -5.25
C ALA A 10 -12.97 -9.42 -5.09
N SER A 11 -11.91 -10.24 -5.09
CA SER A 11 -12.00 -11.69 -4.83
C SER A 11 -12.26 -12.05 -3.36
N GLY A 12 -12.15 -11.10 -2.44
CA GLY A 12 -12.15 -11.34 -1.00
C GLY A 12 -10.85 -11.96 -0.46
N GLN A 13 -9.85 -12.21 -1.33
CA GLN A 13 -8.55 -12.67 -0.88
C GLN A 13 -7.83 -11.60 -0.06
N SER A 14 -7.13 -12.02 0.98
CA SER A 14 -6.35 -11.11 1.82
C SER A 14 -5.08 -10.65 1.10
N LEU A 15 -4.78 -9.36 1.23
CA LEU A 15 -3.52 -8.75 0.84
C LEU A 15 -2.55 -8.61 2.01
N LYS A 16 -2.84 -9.20 3.17
CA LYS A 16 -1.92 -9.20 4.31
C LYS A 16 -0.51 -9.61 3.86
N GLY A 17 0.49 -8.82 4.26
CA GLY A 17 1.87 -9.03 3.87
C GLY A 17 2.25 -8.39 2.53
N ALA A 18 1.30 -7.83 1.77
CA ALA A 18 1.59 -7.14 0.53
C ALA A 18 2.47 -5.90 0.81
N PRO A 19 3.60 -5.74 0.10
CA PRO A 19 4.38 -4.52 0.16
C PRO A 19 3.73 -3.41 -0.65
N LEU A 20 3.62 -2.24 -0.03
CA LEU A 20 3.17 -1.01 -0.67
C LEU A 20 4.27 0.05 -0.60
N GLU A 21 4.33 0.86 -1.65
CA GLU A 21 5.17 2.05 -1.73
C GLU A 21 4.29 3.28 -1.91
N LEU A 22 4.62 4.32 -1.15
CA LEU A 22 4.09 5.67 -1.36
C LEU A 22 5.14 6.46 -2.14
N LEU A 23 4.69 7.03 -3.26
CA LEU A 23 5.50 7.84 -4.15
C LEU A 23 5.01 9.28 -4.10
N ALA A 24 5.96 10.21 -4.15
CA ALA A 24 5.74 11.64 -4.37
C ALA A 24 6.29 11.99 -5.75
N ASP A 25 5.43 12.45 -6.65
CA ASP A 25 5.79 12.83 -8.01
C ASP A 25 6.60 11.73 -8.75
N GLY A 26 6.23 10.46 -8.52
CA GLY A 26 6.88 9.28 -9.12
C GLY A 26 8.13 8.77 -8.38
N VAL A 27 8.55 9.41 -7.28
CA VAL A 27 9.70 8.97 -6.47
C VAL A 27 9.22 8.30 -5.18
N PRO A 28 9.65 7.06 -4.85
CA PRO A 28 9.30 6.40 -3.59
C PRO A 28 9.82 7.18 -2.37
N ILE A 29 8.93 7.51 -1.44
CA ILE A 29 9.25 8.25 -0.20
C ILE A 29 8.95 7.47 1.07
N ALA A 30 8.12 6.42 1.00
CA ALA A 30 7.83 5.55 2.13
C ALA A 30 7.36 4.16 1.70
N ARG A 31 7.46 3.20 2.62
CA ARG A 31 7.02 1.81 2.46
C ARG A 31 6.13 1.40 3.62
N ALA A 32 5.16 0.54 3.34
CA ALA A 32 4.30 -0.08 4.33
C ALA A 32 3.98 -1.51 3.93
N ILE A 33 3.59 -2.32 4.91
CA ILE A 33 3.08 -3.67 4.71
C ILE A 33 1.63 -3.69 5.16
N VAL A 34 0.77 -4.36 4.38
CA VAL A 34 -0.63 -4.55 4.77
C VAL A 34 -0.73 -5.49 5.96
N ASP A 35 -1.42 -5.06 7.00
CA ASP A 35 -1.64 -5.83 8.23
C ASP A 35 -2.82 -6.82 8.13
N GLU A 36 -3.07 -7.54 9.22
CA GLU A 36 -4.19 -8.49 9.36
C GLU A 36 -5.57 -7.86 9.10
N HIS A 37 -5.70 -6.55 9.28
CA HIS A 37 -6.94 -5.80 9.15
C HIS A 37 -7.04 -5.06 7.81
N ALA A 38 -6.28 -5.51 6.81
CA ALA A 38 -6.22 -4.93 5.48
C ALA A 38 -5.77 -3.46 5.45
N LYS A 39 -4.99 -3.03 6.46
CA LYS A 39 -4.52 -1.64 6.58
C LYS A 39 -3.04 -1.51 6.30
N ALA A 40 -2.67 -0.41 5.66
CA ALA A 40 -1.30 0.07 5.58
C ALA A 40 -1.25 1.52 6.06
N ILE A 41 -0.24 1.87 6.85
CA ILE A 41 -0.05 3.20 7.41
C ILE A 41 1.29 3.74 6.97
N PHE A 42 1.28 4.91 6.33
CA PHE A 42 2.48 5.67 5.98
C PHE A 42 2.59 6.89 6.88
N ASN A 43 3.76 7.07 7.48
CA ASN A 43 4.11 8.29 8.20
C ASN A 43 5.02 9.12 7.32
N VAL A 44 4.50 10.22 6.78
CA VAL A 44 5.25 11.10 5.86
C VAL A 44 5.09 12.57 6.23
N ALA A 45 6.06 13.36 5.78
CA ALA A 45 6.00 14.81 5.88
C ALA A 45 4.83 15.34 5.01
N PRO A 46 4.13 16.40 5.45
CA PRO A 46 3.14 17.07 4.62
C PRO A 46 3.81 17.79 3.44
N GLY A 47 3.06 18.03 2.36
CA GLY A 47 3.51 18.85 1.23
C GLY A 47 4.36 18.13 0.18
N CYS A 48 4.39 16.79 0.16
CA CYS A 48 5.16 15.99 -0.79
C CYS A 48 4.59 15.93 -2.22
N GLY A 49 3.91 16.97 -2.71
CA GLY A 49 3.37 16.98 -4.09
C GLY A 49 2.26 15.96 -4.33
N SER A 50 2.17 15.45 -5.57
CA SER A 50 1.16 14.46 -5.95
C SER A 50 1.54 13.08 -5.42
N LEU A 51 0.63 12.44 -4.69
CA LEU A 51 0.88 11.16 -4.05
C LEU A 51 0.31 9.99 -4.87
N THR A 52 1.12 8.96 -5.08
CA THR A 52 0.72 7.70 -5.73
C THR A 52 1.06 6.52 -4.83
N ILE A 53 0.17 5.53 -4.75
CA ILE A 53 0.43 4.26 -4.06
C ILE A 53 0.71 3.18 -5.10
N ARG A 54 1.86 2.52 -4.99
CA ARG A 54 2.18 1.29 -5.72
C ARG A 54 1.94 0.09 -4.83
N VAL A 55 1.21 -0.90 -5.35
CA VAL A 55 0.88 -2.14 -4.65
C VAL A 55 1.61 -3.28 -5.35
N ASP A 56 2.48 -3.98 -4.65
CA ASP A 56 3.04 -5.23 -5.14
C ASP A 56 2.12 -6.39 -4.76
N ARG A 57 1.55 -7.03 -5.78
CA ARG A 57 0.60 -8.15 -5.62
C ARG A 57 1.25 -9.50 -5.88
N SER A 58 2.58 -9.57 -5.93
CA SER A 58 3.32 -10.81 -6.17
C SER A 58 3.06 -11.88 -5.11
N ILE A 59 2.62 -11.46 -3.91
CA ILE A 59 2.24 -12.34 -2.81
C ILE A 59 0.96 -13.15 -3.07
N LEU A 60 0.15 -12.76 -4.06
CA LEU A 60 -1.12 -13.41 -4.33
C LEU A 60 -0.90 -14.75 -5.03
N GLN A 61 -1.52 -15.80 -4.50
CA GLN A 61 -1.59 -17.08 -5.18
C GLN A 61 -2.57 -16.99 -6.34
N THR A 62 -2.05 -17.08 -7.56
CA THR A 62 -2.89 -17.17 -8.76
C THR A 62 -3.38 -18.60 -8.90
N HIS A 63 -4.63 -18.86 -8.53
CA HIS A 63 -5.32 -20.06 -8.99
C HIS A 63 -5.74 -19.81 -10.45
N GLY A 64 -5.06 -20.48 -11.37
CA GLY A 64 -5.45 -20.56 -12.78
C GLY A 64 -6.50 -21.64 -12.99
#